data_AF-A0A955TB87-F1
#
_entry.id   AF-A0A955TB87-F1
#
_cell.length_a   1.000
_cell.length_b   1.000
_cell.length_c   1.000
_cell.angle_alpha   90.00
_cell.angle_beta   90.00
_cell.angle_gamma   90.00
#
_symmetry.space_group_name_H-M   'P 1'
#
loop_
_entity.id
_entity.type
_entity.pdbx_description
1 polymer ?
#
loop_
_entity_poly.entity_id
_entity_poly.type
_entity_poly.pdbx_seq_one_letter_code
_entity_poly.pdbx_strand_id
1 'polypeptide(L)'
;DGKLYGVNGGDLEGMPRPWGLDLETGTFEVDIPALQVFVNRRQVGDVVSTNDGTLVFAESNRVANLHLLKPGEPAEWEKSGVLPEENPQESRVKQVEEDRFDGHKKLEVEVFPIPSSMHGGSGYTAVQMDRDGKVYIGTAYYGKHAELTQLDPKTAQWRSLFESDKLTYQYGRGQGIPGKIHTKLRLGADGKIYGAMKQGYEQHYTIRADIGEAPEGLRGSQFTCHFFSYDPATDEVEDLGPGWPQEGITSFDVDTERGYLYGCTVPGVFFLVNDLENRRVWNAGAISHGHPSRYMPMDPGTGQVYHPGESTPDGKNFLTVWDPEEFRLRDVEIVPEEGLKYRHSYSSCCGQAGTNTYYGLCDDQLFVIDTDDSKDGTFHARPLCYIGVDGDDKHSGVQAFARGPDGRIYWGSSGGRGVPIDLFAWDPKTEKKTYLGSCALGGEWINWGHLQGIAFDSEGNMAMHILYAELTKEQQEKMSVSEDFEYKDIEEQPYYLGYPAHDEDTFYSVYYVKGATSIR
;
A
#
# COMPACT_ATOMS: atom_id res chain seq x y z
N ASP A 1 -9.33 -20.87 -36.57
CA ASP A 1 -8.44 -19.70 -36.70
C ASP A 1 -7.05 -19.96 -36.12
N GLY A 2 -6.69 -21.20 -35.75
CA GLY A 2 -5.41 -21.45 -35.06
C GLY A 2 -5.45 -21.15 -33.56
N LYS A 3 -6.60 -20.72 -33.03
CA LYS A 3 -6.79 -20.40 -31.62
C LYS A 3 -7.60 -21.47 -30.89
N LEU A 4 -7.29 -21.65 -29.61
CA LEU A 4 -8.01 -22.48 -28.65
C LEU A 4 -8.83 -21.56 -27.73
N TYR A 5 -10.07 -21.95 -27.44
CA TYR A 5 -10.95 -21.17 -26.57
C TYR A 5 -11.45 -22.05 -25.41
N GLY A 6 -11.65 -21.45 -24.25
CA GLY A 6 -12.27 -22.14 -23.12
C GLY A 6 -12.97 -21.20 -22.16
N VAL A 7 -13.58 -21.77 -21.12
CA VAL A 7 -14.33 -21.02 -20.10
C VAL A 7 -14.01 -21.61 -18.74
N ASN A 8 -13.56 -20.78 -17.80
CA ASN A 8 -13.14 -21.24 -16.47
C ASN A 8 -13.90 -20.51 -15.35
N GLY A 9 -14.21 -21.23 -14.28
CA GLY A 9 -14.98 -20.78 -13.11
C GLY A 9 -16.28 -21.58 -12.93
N GLY A 10 -16.67 -21.88 -11.68
CA GLY A 10 -17.88 -22.66 -11.42
C GLY A 10 -18.36 -22.77 -9.97
N ASP A 11 -17.49 -22.79 -8.95
CA ASP A 11 -17.96 -23.35 -7.67
C ASP A 11 -17.98 -22.37 -6.49
N LEU A 12 -17.22 -21.25 -6.54
CA LEU A 12 -17.14 -20.28 -5.43
C LEU A 12 -17.23 -18.79 -5.83
N GLU A 13 -17.07 -18.43 -7.12
CA GLU A 13 -16.99 -17.02 -7.58
C GLU A 13 -18.13 -16.59 -8.52
N GLY A 14 -19.06 -17.48 -8.88
CA GLY A 14 -20.31 -17.13 -9.58
C GLY A 14 -20.20 -16.51 -10.98
N MET A 15 -19.00 -16.30 -11.55
CA MET A 15 -18.84 -15.78 -12.91
C MET A 15 -17.92 -16.66 -13.78
N PRO A 16 -18.44 -17.28 -14.85
CA PRO A 16 -17.61 -17.96 -15.85
C PRO A 16 -16.80 -16.94 -16.66
N ARG A 17 -15.51 -17.23 -16.89
CA ARG A 17 -14.55 -16.35 -17.58
C ARG A 17 -14.05 -16.98 -18.89
N PRO A 18 -14.24 -16.34 -20.06
CA PRO A 18 -13.73 -16.84 -21.34
C PRO A 18 -12.23 -16.56 -21.54
N TRP A 19 -11.55 -17.37 -22.36
CA TRP A 19 -10.15 -17.16 -22.76
C TRP A 19 -9.86 -17.65 -24.18
N GLY A 20 -8.78 -17.13 -24.78
CA GLY A 20 -8.25 -17.54 -26.09
C GLY A 20 -6.72 -17.73 -26.08
N LEU A 21 -6.23 -18.78 -26.74
CA LEU A 21 -4.78 -19.04 -26.94
C LEU A 21 -4.50 -19.26 -28.42
N ASP A 22 -3.62 -18.45 -29.00
CA ASP A 22 -3.11 -18.64 -30.36
C ASP A 22 -1.99 -19.68 -30.37
N LEU A 23 -2.21 -20.81 -31.05
CA LEU A 23 -1.30 -21.95 -31.04
C LEU A 23 -0.07 -21.76 -31.94
N GLU A 24 -0.10 -20.83 -32.89
CA GLU A 24 1.02 -20.56 -33.79
C GLU A 24 2.03 -19.59 -33.17
N THR A 25 1.53 -18.56 -32.50
CA THR A 25 2.35 -17.52 -31.87
C THR A 25 2.63 -17.77 -30.39
N GLY A 26 1.87 -18.67 -29.76
CA GLY A 26 1.89 -18.86 -28.30
C GLY A 26 1.33 -17.65 -27.53
N THR A 27 0.68 -16.69 -28.22
CA THR A 27 0.12 -15.50 -27.60
C THR A 27 -1.22 -15.82 -26.94
N PHE A 28 -1.38 -15.31 -25.73
CA PHE A 28 -2.54 -15.58 -24.88
C PHE A 28 -3.38 -14.32 -24.78
N GLU A 29 -4.65 -14.41 -25.19
CA GLU A 29 -5.64 -13.34 -25.08
C GLU A 29 -6.66 -13.74 -24.01
N VAL A 30 -6.63 -13.04 -22.88
CA VAL A 30 -7.71 -13.09 -21.88
C VAL A 30 -8.16 -11.67 -21.65
N ASP A 31 -9.44 -11.50 -21.34
CA ASP A 31 -9.94 -10.22 -20.87
C ASP A 31 -9.27 -9.73 -19.56
N ILE A 32 -8.43 -10.54 -18.86
CA ILE A 32 -7.73 -10.29 -17.56
C ILE A 32 -6.47 -11.21 -17.44
N PRO A 33 -5.31 -10.80 -16.83
CA PRO A 33 -3.94 -11.25 -17.20
C PRO A 33 -3.43 -12.63 -16.72
N ALA A 34 -2.21 -12.99 -17.15
CA ALA A 34 -1.58 -14.31 -17.12
C ALA A 34 -0.15 -14.36 -16.52
N LEU A 35 0.18 -15.40 -15.70
CA LEU A 35 1.40 -16.27 -15.74
C LEU A 35 1.56 -17.26 -14.53
N GLN A 36 2.34 -18.35 -14.72
CA GLN A 36 2.64 -19.53 -13.84
C GLN A 36 3.84 -19.34 -12.86
N VAL A 37 4.03 -20.00 -11.70
CA VAL A 37 4.23 -21.46 -11.37
C VAL A 37 3.84 -21.80 -9.90
N PHE A 38 3.51 -23.08 -9.65
CA PHE A 38 3.07 -23.75 -8.41
C PHE A 38 3.85 -23.46 -7.09
N VAL A 39 3.13 -22.91 -6.09
CA VAL A 39 3.37 -23.18 -4.66
C VAL A 39 2.04 -23.16 -3.89
N ASN A 40 1.13 -24.11 -4.14
CA ASN A 40 0.15 -24.67 -3.19
C ASN A 40 -0.90 -25.53 -3.91
N ARG A 41 -1.45 -26.53 -3.22
CA ARG A 41 -2.48 -27.45 -3.73
C ARG A 41 -3.72 -26.65 -4.19
N ARG A 42 -3.95 -26.52 -5.50
CA ARG A 42 -5.11 -25.82 -6.09
C ARG A 42 -5.98 -26.76 -6.95
N GLN A 43 -7.27 -26.44 -7.09
CA GLN A 43 -8.28 -27.20 -7.84
C GLN A 43 -8.21 -26.86 -9.35
N VAL A 44 -8.46 -27.85 -10.22
CA VAL A 44 -8.54 -27.68 -11.69
C VAL A 44 -9.95 -27.22 -12.09
N GLY A 45 -10.04 -26.14 -12.85
CA GLY A 45 -11.29 -25.45 -13.22
C GLY A 45 -11.87 -25.84 -14.59
N ASP A 46 -11.04 -26.06 -15.61
CA ASP A 46 -11.48 -26.52 -16.94
C ASP A 46 -10.40 -27.38 -17.62
N VAL A 47 -10.78 -28.27 -18.53
CA VAL A 47 -9.85 -29.11 -19.31
C VAL A 47 -10.35 -29.23 -20.75
N VAL A 48 -9.52 -28.81 -21.70
CA VAL A 48 -9.79 -28.98 -23.14
C VAL A 48 -8.68 -29.77 -23.82
N SER A 49 -8.97 -30.41 -24.94
CA SER A 49 -7.99 -31.19 -25.70
C SER A 49 -7.88 -30.68 -27.13
N THR A 50 -6.65 -30.56 -27.63
CA THR A 50 -6.34 -30.22 -29.01
C THR A 50 -6.40 -31.45 -29.92
N ASN A 51 -6.46 -31.25 -31.24
CA ASN A 51 -6.49 -32.33 -32.23
C ASN A 51 -5.23 -33.23 -32.22
N ASP A 52 -4.09 -32.73 -31.71
CA ASP A 52 -2.86 -33.51 -31.56
C ASP A 52 -2.78 -34.28 -30.22
N GLY A 53 -3.85 -34.23 -29.42
CA GLY A 53 -3.95 -34.94 -28.15
C GLY A 53 -3.34 -34.20 -26.96
N THR A 54 -2.89 -32.95 -27.14
CA THR A 54 -2.46 -32.10 -26.02
C THR A 54 -3.65 -31.79 -25.13
N LEU A 55 -3.51 -32.04 -23.83
CA LEU A 55 -4.49 -31.62 -22.83
C LEU A 55 -4.10 -30.24 -22.29
N VAL A 56 -5.06 -29.34 -22.23
CA VAL A 56 -4.92 -27.99 -21.72
C VAL A 56 -5.79 -27.83 -20.48
N PHE A 57 -5.18 -27.61 -19.32
CA PHE A 57 -5.90 -27.49 -18.04
C PHE A 57 -5.89 -26.05 -17.57
N ALA A 58 -7.03 -25.53 -17.10
CA ALA A 58 -7.15 -24.22 -16.47
C ALA A 58 -7.40 -24.36 -14.94
N GLU A 59 -6.95 -23.44 -14.11
CA GLU A 59 -7.13 -23.47 -12.64
C GLU A 59 -8.45 -22.83 -12.17
N SER A 60 -9.12 -23.39 -11.16
CA SER A 60 -10.50 -22.99 -10.76
C SER A 60 -10.70 -21.51 -10.37
N ASN A 61 -9.64 -20.82 -9.95
CA ASN A 61 -9.71 -19.43 -9.44
C ASN A 61 -9.01 -18.41 -10.34
N ARG A 62 -8.34 -18.86 -11.41
CA ARG A 62 -7.70 -18.02 -12.43
C ARG A 62 -7.64 -18.78 -13.76
N VAL A 63 -8.02 -18.10 -14.83
CA VAL A 63 -7.88 -18.61 -16.20
C VAL A 63 -6.44 -18.61 -16.70
N ALA A 64 -5.56 -17.95 -15.95
CA ALA A 64 -4.18 -17.64 -16.29
C ALA A 64 -3.20 -18.82 -16.43
N ASN A 65 -3.54 -20.02 -15.94
CA ASN A 65 -2.65 -21.18 -16.00
C ASN A 65 -3.24 -22.23 -16.92
N LEU A 66 -2.85 -22.19 -18.20
CA LEU A 66 -3.07 -23.29 -19.13
C LEU A 66 -1.90 -24.26 -19.06
N HIS A 67 -2.10 -25.42 -18.46
CA HIS A 67 -1.08 -26.47 -18.44
C HIS A 67 -1.21 -27.30 -19.70
N LEU A 68 -0.12 -27.50 -20.43
CA LEU A 68 -0.11 -28.34 -21.63
C LEU A 68 0.52 -29.69 -21.30
N LEU A 69 -0.25 -30.78 -21.42
CA LEU A 69 0.27 -32.14 -21.40
C LEU A 69 0.26 -32.69 -22.82
N LYS A 70 1.44 -32.70 -23.46
CA LYS A 70 1.63 -33.21 -24.81
C LYS A 70 1.84 -34.73 -24.79
N PRO A 71 1.24 -35.50 -25.72
CA PRO A 71 1.50 -36.93 -25.79
C PRO A 71 2.97 -37.23 -26.09
N GLY A 72 3.63 -37.99 -25.20
CA GLY A 72 4.96 -38.56 -25.45
C GLY A 72 6.15 -37.82 -24.83
N GLU A 73 5.96 -36.69 -24.14
CA GLU A 73 7.02 -36.09 -23.32
C GLU A 73 7.08 -36.77 -21.93
N PRO A 74 8.16 -37.47 -21.59
CA PRO A 74 8.38 -37.90 -20.21
C PRO A 74 8.73 -36.68 -19.37
N ALA A 75 7.79 -36.22 -18.55
CA ALA A 75 8.07 -35.26 -17.49
C ALA A 75 8.61 -36.00 -16.26
N GLU A 76 9.91 -35.84 -15.96
CA GLU A 76 10.43 -36.18 -14.63
C GLU A 76 10.01 -35.08 -13.66
N TRP A 77 9.12 -35.42 -12.74
CA TRP A 77 8.67 -34.49 -11.71
C TRP A 77 9.64 -34.52 -10.54
N GLU A 78 10.40 -33.44 -10.34
CA GLU A 78 11.08 -33.23 -9.07
C GLU A 78 10.03 -33.07 -7.97
N LYS A 79 10.14 -33.89 -6.92
CA LYS A 79 9.40 -33.62 -5.68
C LYS A 79 9.88 -32.27 -5.17
N SER A 80 9.02 -31.26 -5.17
CA SER A 80 9.28 -30.00 -4.50
C SER A 80 9.69 -30.30 -3.05
N GLY A 81 10.93 -30.00 -2.70
CA GLY A 81 11.40 -30.06 -1.32
C GLY A 81 10.51 -29.19 -0.42
N VAL A 82 10.49 -29.51 0.86
CA VAL A 82 9.92 -28.61 1.88
C VAL A 82 10.65 -27.27 1.74
N LEU A 83 9.91 -26.16 1.61
CA LEU A 83 10.51 -24.82 1.64
C LEU A 83 11.42 -24.74 2.86
N PRO A 84 12.67 -24.26 2.72
CA PRO A 84 13.50 -24.03 3.90
C PRO A 84 12.74 -23.11 4.85
N GLU A 85 12.74 -23.45 6.14
CA GLU A 85 12.25 -22.53 7.17
C GLU A 85 12.98 -21.20 6.97
N GLU A 86 12.23 -20.12 6.78
CA GLU A 86 12.80 -18.78 6.86
C GLU A 86 13.38 -18.63 8.25
N ASN A 87 14.71 -18.66 8.34
CA ASN A 87 15.39 -18.31 9.57
C ASN A 87 14.99 -16.87 9.90
N PRO A 88 14.42 -16.60 11.09
CA PRO A 88 14.16 -15.24 11.51
C PRO A 88 15.45 -14.45 11.37
N GLN A 89 15.40 -13.32 10.65
CA GLN A 89 16.54 -12.42 10.54
C GLN A 89 17.07 -12.14 11.94
N GLU A 90 18.34 -12.50 12.19
CA GLU A 90 19.02 -12.12 13.42
C GLU A 90 18.92 -10.60 13.57
N SER A 91 18.37 -10.16 14.70
CA SER A 91 18.29 -8.75 15.06
C SER A 91 19.69 -8.16 14.98
N ARG A 92 19.92 -7.26 14.01
CA ARG A 92 21.19 -6.57 13.86
C ARG A 92 21.50 -5.81 15.16
N VAL A 93 22.62 -6.18 15.79
CA VAL A 93 23.08 -5.54 17.03
C VAL A 93 23.50 -4.10 16.74
N LYS A 94 22.99 -3.18 17.56
CA LYS A 94 23.29 -1.74 17.57
C LYS A 94 24.79 -1.48 17.73
N GLN A 95 25.38 -0.77 16.77
CA GLN A 95 26.53 0.10 17.05
C GLN A 95 26.05 1.53 16.88
N VAL A 96 26.06 2.31 17.97
CA VAL A 96 25.95 3.77 17.93
C VAL A 96 27.39 4.28 17.99
N GLU A 97 27.88 4.85 16.90
CA GLU A 97 29.07 5.70 16.96
C GLU A 97 28.57 7.14 16.97
N GLU A 98 29.18 7.93 17.83
CA GLU A 98 28.98 9.37 17.90
C GLU A 98 29.76 10.01 16.72
N ASP A 99 29.17 11.03 16.08
CA ASP A 99 29.61 11.74 14.85
C ASP A 99 29.35 11.05 13.50
N ARG A 100 28.08 10.79 13.16
CA ARG A 100 27.67 10.01 11.97
C ARG A 100 27.02 10.76 10.80
N PHE A 101 26.77 12.07 10.89
CA PHE A 101 25.94 12.83 9.94
C PHE A 101 26.65 14.04 9.32
N ASP A 102 27.96 13.92 9.07
CA ASP A 102 28.70 14.94 8.35
C ASP A 102 28.07 15.20 6.97
N GLY A 103 27.71 16.45 6.68
CA GLY A 103 27.04 16.86 5.44
C GLY A 103 25.51 16.90 5.51
N HIS A 104 24.90 16.37 6.58
CA HIS A 104 23.47 16.52 6.82
C HIS A 104 23.16 17.94 7.29
N LYS A 105 22.00 18.46 6.88
CA LYS A 105 21.49 19.76 7.35
C LYS A 105 20.22 19.57 8.18
N LYS A 106 20.12 20.25 9.30
CA LYS A 106 18.96 20.19 10.19
C LYS A 106 17.76 20.82 9.52
N LEU A 107 16.67 20.05 9.45
CA LEU A 107 15.35 20.51 9.08
C LEU A 107 14.50 20.50 10.35
N GLU A 108 14.26 21.67 10.91
CA GLU A 108 13.37 21.78 12.08
C GLU A 108 11.95 21.38 11.68
N VAL A 109 11.39 20.45 12.46
CA VAL A 109 10.02 19.98 12.32
C VAL A 109 9.24 20.27 13.60
N GLU A 110 7.95 20.51 13.46
CA GLU A 110 7.04 20.48 14.60
C GLU A 110 6.59 19.02 14.83
N VAL A 111 6.59 18.57 16.07
CA VAL A 111 6.23 17.19 16.43
C VAL A 111 4.95 17.20 17.24
N PHE A 112 3.93 16.52 16.72
CA PHE A 112 2.61 16.36 17.34
C PHE A 112 2.38 14.88 17.66
N PRO A 113 2.64 14.43 18.89
CA PRO A 113 2.31 13.06 19.28
C PRO A 113 0.79 12.83 19.24
N ILE A 114 0.38 11.66 18.75
CA ILE A 114 -1.01 11.23 18.76
C ILE A 114 -1.35 10.76 20.19
N PRO A 115 -2.46 11.19 20.79
CA PRO A 115 -2.86 10.73 22.11
C PRO A 115 -3.07 9.21 22.15
N SER A 116 -2.61 8.55 23.20
CA SER A 116 -2.70 7.07 23.33
C SER A 116 -4.13 6.54 23.40
N SER A 117 -5.10 7.40 23.71
CA SER A 117 -6.52 7.08 23.64
C SER A 117 -7.03 6.80 22.23
N MET A 118 -6.31 7.26 21.19
CA MET A 118 -6.77 7.24 19.79
C MET A 118 -6.01 6.23 18.90
N HIS A 119 -5.03 5.50 19.42
CA HIS A 119 -4.28 4.48 18.66
C HIS A 119 -3.92 3.26 19.52
N GLY A 120 -3.71 2.11 18.87
CA GLY A 120 -3.24 0.87 19.50
C GLY A 120 -1.86 0.45 19.01
N GLY A 121 -1.01 1.43 18.69
CA GLY A 121 0.40 1.16 18.40
C GLY A 121 0.65 0.69 16.99
N SER A 122 -0.15 1.20 16.06
CA SER A 122 0.05 0.95 14.65
C SER A 122 -0.66 2.00 13.84
N GLY A 123 -0.16 2.22 12.65
CA GLY A 123 -0.62 3.19 11.67
C GLY A 123 0.32 3.09 10.48
N TYR A 124 -0.17 3.17 9.25
CA TYR A 124 0.69 3.03 8.07
C TYR A 124 0.55 4.29 7.21
N THR A 125 0.33 4.14 5.91
CA THR A 125 0.30 5.23 4.93
C THR A 125 -0.86 6.20 5.11
N ALA A 126 -1.72 5.97 6.10
CA ALA A 126 -2.95 6.70 6.41
C ALA A 126 -2.69 8.10 6.97
N VAL A 127 -2.33 9.01 6.07
CA VAL A 127 -2.26 10.45 6.34
C VAL A 127 -2.74 11.25 5.14
N GLN A 128 -3.55 12.27 5.38
CA GLN A 128 -3.98 13.24 4.37
C GLN A 128 -4.10 14.63 5.02
N MET A 129 -3.94 15.68 4.22
CA MET A 129 -4.27 17.05 4.63
C MET A 129 -5.44 17.56 3.78
N ASP A 130 -6.25 18.43 4.38
CA ASP A 130 -7.29 19.17 3.66
C ASP A 130 -6.80 20.56 3.21
N ARG A 131 -7.73 21.35 2.66
CA ARG A 131 -7.46 22.72 2.20
C ARG A 131 -7.30 23.73 3.35
N ASP A 132 -7.74 23.38 4.55
CA ASP A 132 -7.67 24.26 5.74
C ASP A 132 -6.35 24.07 6.53
N GLY A 133 -5.53 23.10 6.10
CA GLY A 133 -4.26 22.73 6.72
C GLY A 133 -4.41 21.75 7.88
N LYS A 134 -5.60 21.17 8.10
CA LYS A 134 -5.77 20.12 9.11
C LYS A 134 -5.20 18.80 8.59
N VAL A 135 -4.67 18.01 9.50
CA VAL A 135 -4.06 16.71 9.21
C VAL A 135 -5.01 15.61 9.68
N TYR A 136 -5.21 14.59 8.85
CA TYR A 136 -6.08 13.46 9.13
C TYR A 136 -5.24 12.20 9.17
N ILE A 137 -5.38 11.41 10.23
CA ILE A 137 -4.59 10.20 10.47
C ILE A 137 -5.52 9.03 10.71
N GLY A 138 -5.30 7.96 9.96
CA GLY A 138 -5.92 6.67 10.24
C GLY A 138 -5.06 5.90 11.23
N THR A 139 -5.66 5.46 12.34
CA THR A 139 -4.96 4.68 13.35
C THR A 139 -5.32 3.20 13.24
N ALA A 140 -4.56 2.37 13.95
CA ALA A 140 -4.84 0.95 14.05
C ALA A 140 -4.78 0.48 15.51
N TYR A 141 -5.68 -0.44 15.82
CA TYR A 141 -5.77 -1.08 17.12
C TYR A 141 -6.06 -2.56 16.94
N TYR A 142 -5.05 -3.39 17.22
CA TYR A 142 -5.19 -4.85 17.23
C TYR A 142 -6.08 -5.22 18.40
N GLY A 143 -7.25 -5.81 18.15
CA GLY A 143 -8.18 -6.07 19.23
C GLY A 143 -9.49 -5.31 19.24
N LYS A 144 -9.46 -4.13 18.63
CA LYS A 144 -10.41 -3.06 18.86
C LYS A 144 -10.74 -2.40 17.53
N HIS A 145 -11.35 -1.23 17.58
CA HIS A 145 -11.63 -0.39 16.43
C HIS A 145 -10.43 0.47 16.04
N ALA A 146 -10.35 0.83 14.77
CA ALA A 146 -9.53 1.94 14.32
C ALA A 146 -10.26 3.26 14.51
N GLU A 147 -9.48 4.35 14.56
CA GLU A 147 -10.02 5.70 14.57
C GLU A 147 -9.48 6.49 13.38
N LEU A 148 -10.35 7.29 12.77
CA LEU A 148 -9.88 8.43 11.99
C LEU A 148 -9.77 9.61 12.95
N THR A 149 -8.58 10.18 13.06
CA THR A 149 -8.31 11.33 13.91
C THR A 149 -7.94 12.55 13.07
N GLN A 150 -8.14 13.72 13.65
CA GLN A 150 -7.80 15.00 13.07
C GLN A 150 -6.88 15.76 14.02
N LEU A 151 -5.84 16.36 13.47
CA LEU A 151 -4.95 17.31 14.12
C LEU A 151 -5.15 18.69 13.48
N ASP A 152 -5.35 19.71 14.29
CA ASP A 152 -5.14 21.10 13.90
C ASP A 152 -3.72 21.54 14.31
N PRO A 153 -2.76 21.63 13.36
CA PRO A 153 -1.38 21.98 13.67
C PRO A 153 -1.25 23.42 14.19
N LYS A 154 -2.25 24.29 13.99
CA LYS A 154 -2.21 25.68 14.51
C LYS A 154 -2.45 25.74 16.01
N THR A 155 -3.17 24.77 16.55
CA THR A 155 -3.59 24.73 17.96
C THR A 155 -3.07 23.51 18.72
N ALA A 156 -2.40 22.59 18.03
CA ALA A 156 -1.96 21.28 18.55
C ALA A 156 -3.11 20.42 19.10
N GLN A 157 -4.35 20.68 18.67
CA GLN A 157 -5.53 19.99 19.17
C GLN A 157 -5.81 18.73 18.34
N TRP A 158 -6.06 17.63 19.03
CA TRP A 158 -6.48 16.36 18.45
C TRP A 158 -7.97 16.14 18.66
N ARG A 159 -8.60 15.53 17.66
CA ARG A 159 -10.00 15.12 17.70
C ARG A 159 -10.17 13.75 17.07
N SER A 160 -10.87 12.85 17.75
CA SER A 160 -11.37 11.62 17.14
C SER A 160 -12.62 11.94 16.30
N LEU A 161 -12.63 11.56 15.03
CA LEU A 161 -13.74 11.82 14.11
C LEU A 161 -14.75 10.67 14.14
N PHE A 162 -14.26 9.43 14.10
CA PHE A 162 -15.11 8.25 14.28
C PHE A 162 -14.30 7.02 14.70
N GLU A 163 -15.01 6.08 15.31
CA GLU A 163 -14.55 4.71 15.57
C GLU A 163 -15.11 3.79 14.48
N SER A 164 -14.26 2.97 13.87
CA SER A 164 -14.61 2.18 12.68
C SER A 164 -15.73 1.15 12.94
N ASP A 165 -15.79 0.57 14.13
CA ASP A 165 -16.80 -0.42 14.50
C ASP A 165 -18.18 0.21 14.77
N LYS A 166 -18.22 1.45 15.28
CA LYS A 166 -19.44 2.24 15.40
C LYS A 166 -19.95 2.64 14.02
N LEU A 167 -19.06 3.12 13.14
CA LEU A 167 -19.42 3.52 11.78
C LEU A 167 -20.02 2.37 10.97
N THR A 168 -19.42 1.17 11.09
CA THR A 168 -19.83 -0.03 10.34
C THR A 168 -20.91 -0.86 11.05
N TYR A 169 -21.42 -0.40 12.20
CA TYR A 169 -22.39 -1.13 13.05
C TYR A 169 -21.91 -2.53 13.47
N GLN A 170 -20.60 -2.68 13.67
CA GLN A 170 -19.94 -3.91 14.11
C GLN A 170 -19.43 -3.84 15.56
N TYR A 171 -19.73 -2.75 16.29
CA TYR A 171 -19.37 -2.57 17.69
C TYR A 171 -19.74 -3.79 18.55
N GLY A 172 -18.81 -4.19 19.42
CA GLY A 172 -19.00 -5.30 20.37
C GLY A 172 -19.00 -6.70 19.75
N ARG A 173 -18.79 -6.84 18.43
CA ARG A 173 -18.67 -8.15 17.76
C ARG A 173 -17.32 -8.85 18.01
N GLY A 174 -16.38 -8.15 18.65
CA GLY A 174 -15.07 -8.70 19.00
C GLY A 174 -14.21 -8.90 17.76
N GLN A 175 -13.76 -10.14 17.54
CA GLN A 175 -12.83 -10.45 16.46
C GLN A 175 -13.56 -10.49 15.11
N GLY A 176 -13.08 -9.71 14.13
CA GLY A 176 -13.75 -9.53 12.83
C GLY A 176 -14.17 -8.07 12.52
N ILE A 177 -13.94 -7.13 13.45
CA ILE A 177 -14.15 -5.71 13.19
C ILE A 177 -13.03 -5.09 12.35
N PRO A 178 -13.30 -4.00 11.59
CA PRO A 178 -12.27 -3.26 10.88
C PRO A 178 -11.40 -2.48 11.88
N GLY A 179 -10.39 -3.15 12.46
CA GLY A 179 -9.56 -2.58 13.52
C GLY A 179 -8.42 -1.67 13.06
N LYS A 180 -8.30 -1.42 11.75
CA LYS A 180 -7.17 -0.68 11.18
C LYS A 180 -7.60 0.23 10.03
N ILE A 181 -7.07 1.45 9.97
CA ILE A 181 -7.06 2.28 8.75
C ILE A 181 -5.62 2.34 8.25
N HIS A 182 -5.28 1.44 7.33
CA HIS A 182 -3.91 1.26 6.80
C HIS A 182 -3.72 1.79 5.39
N THR A 183 -4.77 2.33 4.80
CA THR A 183 -4.77 2.83 3.44
C THR A 183 -4.28 4.27 3.39
N LYS A 184 -3.61 4.64 2.31
CA LYS A 184 -3.34 6.05 2.03
C LYS A 184 -4.68 6.79 1.97
N LEU A 185 -4.86 7.78 2.85
CA LEU A 185 -6.04 8.64 2.81
C LEU A 185 -5.94 9.54 1.58
N ARG A 186 -7.08 9.85 0.96
CA ARG A 186 -7.13 10.68 -0.24
C ARG A 186 -8.17 11.78 -0.11
N LEU A 187 -7.79 12.99 -0.51
CA LEU A 187 -8.72 14.11 -0.65
C LEU A 187 -9.32 14.05 -2.06
N GLY A 188 -10.63 13.84 -2.15
CA GLY A 188 -11.39 13.87 -3.39
C GLY A 188 -11.49 15.29 -3.96
N ALA A 189 -11.80 15.39 -5.26
CA ALA A 189 -12.03 16.67 -5.92
C ALA A 189 -13.20 17.45 -5.27
N ASP A 190 -14.19 16.71 -4.77
CA ASP A 190 -15.34 17.18 -3.99
C ASP A 190 -14.99 17.75 -2.60
N GLY A 191 -13.74 17.60 -2.15
CA GLY A 191 -13.27 18.09 -0.85
C GLY A 191 -13.47 17.12 0.31
N LYS A 192 -14.00 15.91 0.06
CA LYS A 192 -14.13 14.87 1.09
C LYS A 192 -12.85 14.06 1.20
N ILE A 193 -12.64 13.48 2.38
CA ILE A 193 -11.54 12.55 2.65
C ILE A 193 -12.05 11.14 2.54
N TYR A 194 -11.38 10.35 1.73
CA TYR A 194 -11.71 8.95 1.48
C TYR A 194 -10.60 8.05 2.00
N GLY A 195 -11.01 6.86 2.42
CA GLY A 195 -10.10 5.78 2.80
C GLY A 195 -10.83 4.46 2.87
N ALA A 196 -10.09 3.43 3.27
CA ALA A 196 -10.68 2.13 3.55
C ALA A 196 -10.06 1.48 4.78
N MET A 197 -10.79 0.51 5.30
CA MET A 197 -10.45 -0.18 6.54
C MET A 197 -9.87 -1.56 6.27
N LYS A 198 -9.14 -2.06 7.25
CA LYS A 198 -8.47 -3.35 7.25
C LYS A 198 -8.85 -4.11 8.53
N GLN A 199 -8.79 -5.44 8.45
CA GLN A 199 -9.03 -6.30 9.60
C GLN A 199 -8.05 -6.03 10.75
N GLY A 200 -8.56 -6.07 11.98
CA GLY A 200 -7.78 -5.90 13.22
C GLY A 200 -6.82 -7.06 13.55
N TYR A 201 -6.87 -8.16 12.80
CA TYR A 201 -6.13 -9.40 13.10
C TYR A 201 -5.58 -10.05 11.82
N GLU A 202 -4.27 -10.29 11.77
CA GLU A 202 -3.59 -10.77 10.55
C GLU A 202 -3.13 -12.24 10.61
N GLN A 203 -2.95 -12.81 11.82
CA GLN A 203 -2.05 -13.96 11.98
C GLN A 203 -2.71 -15.33 12.22
N HIS A 204 -4.04 -15.47 12.17
CA HIS A 204 -4.69 -16.67 12.72
C HIS A 204 -5.81 -17.32 11.89
N TYR A 205 -5.84 -17.09 10.58
CA TYR A 205 -6.79 -17.78 9.69
C TYR A 205 -6.66 -19.33 9.76
N THR A 206 -5.51 -19.86 10.13
CA THR A 206 -5.23 -21.31 10.22
C THR A 206 -5.57 -21.96 11.57
N ILE A 207 -5.81 -21.18 12.63
CA ILE A 207 -6.08 -21.70 13.99
C ILE A 207 -7.40 -21.22 14.59
N ARG A 208 -8.18 -20.40 13.86
CA ARG A 208 -9.47 -19.86 14.30
C ARG A 208 -10.56 -20.17 13.30
N ALA A 209 -11.10 -21.39 13.45
CA ALA A 209 -12.22 -21.94 12.69
C ALA A 209 -13.45 -20.98 12.64
N ASP A 210 -13.59 -20.13 13.66
CA ASP A 210 -14.67 -19.14 13.78
C ASP A 210 -14.49 -17.86 12.95
N ILE A 211 -13.28 -17.62 12.41
CA ILE A 211 -12.92 -16.45 11.59
C ILE A 211 -12.42 -16.89 10.18
N GLY A 212 -12.00 -18.14 10.02
CA GLY A 212 -11.77 -18.84 8.75
C GLY A 212 -12.09 -20.33 8.89
N GLU A 213 -12.75 -20.94 7.90
CA GLU A 213 -13.33 -22.30 7.92
C GLU A 213 -13.89 -22.76 9.27
N ALA A 214 -15.17 -22.50 9.50
CA ALA A 214 -15.91 -23.26 10.52
C ALA A 214 -15.63 -24.76 10.29
N PRO A 215 -15.64 -25.64 11.31
CA PRO A 215 -15.59 -27.08 11.08
C PRO A 215 -16.69 -27.57 10.11
N GLU A 216 -17.71 -26.73 9.88
CA GLU A 216 -18.77 -26.91 8.88
C GLU A 216 -18.49 -26.31 7.49
N GLY A 217 -17.29 -25.80 7.19
CA GLY A 217 -16.86 -25.39 5.84
C GLY A 217 -17.47 -24.10 5.30
N LEU A 218 -18.10 -23.27 6.13
CA LEU A 218 -18.60 -21.96 5.71
C LEU A 218 -17.50 -20.92 5.88
N ARG A 219 -16.94 -20.42 4.78
CA ARG A 219 -16.24 -19.12 4.81
C ARG A 219 -17.22 -18.10 5.40
N GLY A 220 -16.88 -17.51 6.55
CA GLY A 220 -17.76 -16.58 7.25
C GLY A 220 -18.09 -15.36 6.38
N SER A 221 -19.35 -14.96 6.33
CA SER A 221 -19.86 -13.79 5.60
C SER A 221 -19.47 -12.44 6.23
N GLN A 222 -18.33 -12.38 6.93
CA GLN A 222 -17.91 -11.20 7.69
C GLN A 222 -17.14 -10.26 6.78
N PHE A 223 -17.57 -9.00 6.74
CA PHE A 223 -16.84 -7.93 6.07
C PHE A 223 -15.94 -7.23 7.08
N THR A 224 -14.64 -7.55 7.01
CA THR A 224 -13.62 -7.01 7.91
C THR A 224 -12.96 -5.75 7.35
N CYS A 225 -13.39 -5.32 6.16
CA CYS A 225 -13.05 -4.04 5.53
C CYS A 225 -14.29 -3.32 5.01
N HIS A 226 -14.24 -2.01 5.06
CA HIS A 226 -15.25 -1.09 4.53
C HIS A 226 -14.55 0.11 3.89
N PHE A 227 -15.22 0.73 2.93
CA PHE A 227 -14.84 2.04 2.41
C PHE A 227 -15.52 3.13 3.25
N PHE A 228 -14.89 4.28 3.42
CA PHE A 228 -15.51 5.40 4.13
C PHE A 228 -15.23 6.74 3.46
N SER A 229 -16.07 7.72 3.76
CA SER A 229 -15.77 9.14 3.55
C SER A 229 -15.96 9.95 4.82
N TYR A 230 -15.26 11.07 4.89
CA TYR A 230 -15.47 12.13 5.85
C TYR A 230 -15.52 13.46 5.11
N ASP A 231 -16.51 14.30 5.42
CA ASP A 231 -16.67 15.64 4.83
C ASP A 231 -16.23 16.70 5.86
N PRO A 232 -15.07 17.36 5.67
CA PRO A 232 -14.61 18.41 6.57
C PRO A 232 -15.53 19.63 6.64
N ALA A 233 -16.36 19.88 5.62
CA ALA A 233 -17.24 21.04 5.56
C ALA A 233 -18.53 20.84 6.36
N THR A 234 -19.05 19.62 6.41
CA THR A 234 -20.29 19.28 7.14
C THR A 234 -20.03 18.54 8.46
N ASP A 235 -18.79 18.09 8.68
CA ASP A 235 -18.40 17.24 9.80
C ASP A 235 -19.12 15.87 9.81
N GLU A 236 -19.51 15.39 8.63
CA GLU A 236 -20.23 14.12 8.46
C GLU A 236 -19.28 12.99 8.05
N VAL A 237 -19.54 11.80 8.61
CA VAL A 237 -18.83 10.55 8.27
C VAL A 237 -19.82 9.58 7.66
N GLU A 238 -19.39 8.86 6.63
CA GLU A 238 -20.23 7.88 5.95
C GLU A 238 -19.50 6.54 5.73
N ASP A 239 -20.18 5.44 6.08
CA ASP A 239 -19.82 4.09 5.62
C ASP A 239 -20.26 3.94 4.16
N LEU A 240 -19.30 3.86 3.24
CA LEU A 240 -19.57 3.74 1.81
C LEU A 240 -19.85 2.31 1.38
N GLY A 241 -19.83 1.38 2.33
CA GLY A 241 -20.19 -0.01 2.15
C GLY A 241 -19.01 -0.95 2.38
N PRO A 242 -19.33 -2.24 2.53
CA PRO A 242 -18.33 -3.25 2.78
C PRO A 242 -17.42 -3.46 1.57
N GLY A 243 -16.17 -3.85 1.82
CA GLY A 243 -15.28 -4.39 0.79
C GLY A 243 -15.59 -5.86 0.47
N TRP A 244 -14.57 -6.70 0.38
CA TRP A 244 -14.75 -8.13 0.12
C TRP A 244 -14.82 -8.95 1.42
N PRO A 245 -15.64 -10.01 1.50
CA PRO A 245 -15.73 -10.82 2.72
C PRO A 245 -14.36 -11.41 3.12
N GLN A 246 -14.06 -11.37 4.42
CA GLN A 246 -12.84 -11.88 5.05
C GLN A 246 -11.51 -11.20 4.64
N GLU A 247 -11.61 -10.15 3.83
CA GLU A 247 -10.48 -9.39 3.31
C GLU A 247 -10.28 -8.06 4.05
N GLY A 248 -9.06 -7.56 4.07
CA GLY A 248 -8.73 -6.20 4.49
C GLY A 248 -8.24 -5.35 3.34
N ILE A 249 -8.52 -4.05 3.29
CA ILE A 249 -7.99 -3.17 2.23
C ILE A 249 -6.69 -2.52 2.72
N THR A 250 -5.61 -2.67 1.95
CA THR A 250 -4.27 -2.15 2.33
C THR A 250 -3.75 -1.07 1.42
N SER A 251 -4.30 -0.99 0.23
CA SER A 251 -3.92 -0.07 -0.84
C SER A 251 -5.20 0.58 -1.30
N PHE A 252 -5.16 1.89 -1.55
CA PHE A 252 -6.34 2.66 -1.86
C PHE A 252 -6.01 3.84 -2.74
N ASP A 253 -6.94 4.16 -3.64
CA ASP A 253 -7.02 5.47 -4.28
C ASP A 253 -8.46 5.81 -4.64
N VAL A 254 -8.70 7.06 -5.04
CA VAL A 254 -10.04 7.57 -5.36
C VAL A 254 -10.04 8.36 -6.66
N ASP A 255 -11.07 8.14 -7.48
CA ASP A 255 -11.45 8.98 -8.60
C ASP A 255 -12.88 9.48 -8.41
N THR A 256 -13.03 10.54 -7.61
CA THR A 256 -14.34 11.16 -7.36
C THR A 256 -14.95 11.81 -8.60
N GLU A 257 -14.15 12.13 -9.63
CA GLU A 257 -14.67 12.73 -10.86
C GLU A 257 -15.36 11.69 -11.73
N ARG A 258 -14.83 10.46 -11.76
CA ARG A 258 -15.46 9.29 -12.41
C ARG A 258 -16.39 8.50 -11.49
N GLY A 259 -16.42 8.81 -10.20
CA GLY A 259 -17.34 8.21 -9.23
C GLY A 259 -16.87 6.86 -8.67
N TYR A 260 -15.56 6.61 -8.62
CA TYR A 260 -15.01 5.32 -8.20
C TYR A 260 -14.02 5.43 -7.04
N LEU A 261 -14.02 4.42 -6.17
CA LEU A 261 -12.93 4.13 -5.25
C LEU A 261 -12.26 2.83 -5.66
N TYR A 262 -10.95 2.75 -5.42
CA TYR A 262 -10.15 1.57 -5.75
C TYR A 262 -9.49 1.04 -4.49
N GLY A 263 -9.48 -0.28 -4.33
CA GLY A 263 -8.83 -0.93 -3.20
C GLY A 263 -8.12 -2.20 -3.62
N CYS A 264 -6.98 -2.49 -2.99
CA CYS A 264 -6.35 -3.81 -3.08
C CYS A 264 -6.42 -4.51 -1.72
N THR A 265 -6.80 -5.79 -1.73
CA THR A 265 -7.09 -6.52 -0.50
C THR A 265 -5.93 -7.38 0.03
N VAL A 266 -6.07 -7.87 1.25
CA VAL A 266 -5.24 -8.92 1.86
C VAL A 266 -6.12 -9.85 2.71
N PRO A 267 -5.94 -11.18 2.65
CA PRO A 267 -4.85 -11.91 2.00
C PRO A 267 -5.05 -12.21 0.51
N GLY A 268 -6.24 -12.03 -0.05
CA GLY A 268 -6.57 -12.45 -1.42
C GLY A 268 -5.98 -11.60 -2.54
N VAL A 269 -5.47 -10.40 -2.22
CA VAL A 269 -4.85 -9.47 -3.19
C VAL A 269 -5.78 -9.15 -4.35
N PHE A 270 -7.07 -8.95 -4.03
CA PHE A 270 -8.10 -8.61 -5.00
C PHE A 270 -8.10 -7.12 -5.29
N PHE A 271 -8.20 -6.76 -6.56
CA PHE A 271 -8.50 -5.39 -6.99
C PHE A 271 -10.01 -5.17 -6.92
N LEU A 272 -10.41 -4.21 -6.10
CA LEU A 272 -11.80 -3.82 -5.88
C LEU A 272 -12.05 -2.46 -6.53
N VAL A 273 -13.22 -2.34 -7.15
CA VAL A 273 -13.78 -1.08 -7.64
C VAL A 273 -15.09 -0.84 -6.89
N ASN A 274 -15.18 0.23 -6.09
CA ASN A 274 -16.41 0.69 -5.47
C ASN A 274 -17.01 1.81 -6.33
N ASP A 275 -18.23 1.58 -6.83
CA ASP A 275 -19.05 2.58 -7.50
C ASP A 275 -19.78 3.41 -6.45
N LEU A 276 -19.45 4.71 -6.38
CA LEU A 276 -20.01 5.65 -5.39
C LEU A 276 -21.49 5.96 -5.62
N GLU A 277 -21.96 5.92 -6.87
CA GLU A 277 -23.35 6.19 -7.21
C GLU A 277 -24.22 4.98 -6.81
N ASN A 278 -23.82 3.79 -7.24
CA ASN A 278 -24.61 2.58 -7.05
C ASN A 278 -24.36 1.86 -5.73
N ARG A 279 -23.32 2.26 -4.97
CA ARG A 279 -22.87 1.64 -3.73
C ARG A 279 -22.59 0.15 -3.88
N ARG A 280 -21.92 -0.18 -4.98
CA ARG A 280 -21.56 -1.56 -5.33
C ARG A 280 -20.07 -1.71 -5.40
N VAL A 281 -19.57 -2.79 -4.78
CA VAL A 281 -18.19 -3.21 -4.93
C VAL A 281 -18.13 -4.34 -5.96
N TRP A 282 -17.29 -4.13 -6.96
CA TRP A 282 -16.92 -5.14 -7.93
C TRP A 282 -15.51 -5.64 -7.64
N ASN A 283 -15.33 -6.95 -7.64
CA ASN A 283 -14.03 -7.59 -7.55
C ASN A 283 -13.56 -7.88 -8.97
N ALA A 284 -12.54 -7.13 -9.42
CA ALA A 284 -11.97 -7.26 -10.75
C ALA A 284 -10.99 -8.46 -10.85
N GLY A 285 -10.62 -9.07 -9.72
CA GLY A 285 -9.79 -10.27 -9.66
C GLY A 285 -8.53 -10.07 -8.82
N ALA A 286 -7.83 -11.17 -8.54
CA ALA A 286 -6.56 -11.13 -7.83
C ALA A 286 -5.45 -10.60 -8.74
N ILE A 287 -4.55 -9.76 -8.22
CA ILE A 287 -3.51 -9.07 -9.02
C ILE A 287 -2.07 -9.45 -8.65
N SER A 288 -1.83 -10.13 -7.53
CA SER A 288 -0.51 -10.64 -7.16
C SER A 288 -0.63 -11.82 -6.18
N HIS A 289 0.38 -12.68 -6.09
CA HIS A 289 0.48 -13.73 -5.06
C HIS A 289 1.23 -13.28 -3.79
N GLY A 290 1.90 -12.12 -3.85
CA GLY A 290 2.61 -11.54 -2.73
C GLY A 290 1.70 -10.72 -1.81
N HIS A 291 2.24 -10.24 -0.69
CA HIS A 291 1.55 -9.21 0.09
C HIS A 291 1.40 -7.95 -0.79
N PRO A 292 0.21 -7.32 -0.86
CA PRO A 292 0.01 -6.12 -1.68
C PRO A 292 0.95 -4.99 -1.27
N SER A 293 1.38 -4.19 -2.27
CA SER A 293 2.02 -2.91 -2.01
C SER A 293 1.03 -1.95 -1.38
N ARG A 294 1.45 -1.05 -0.50
CA ARG A 294 0.52 -0.14 0.22
C ARG A 294 -0.01 0.99 -0.65
N TYR A 295 0.60 1.21 -1.82
CA TYR A 295 0.25 2.28 -2.74
C TYR A 295 -0.35 1.69 -4.02
N MET A 296 -1.40 2.34 -4.53
CA MET A 296 -1.99 2.04 -5.84
C MET A 296 -2.33 3.34 -6.57
N PRO A 297 -1.34 4.13 -6.99
CA PRO A 297 -1.60 5.48 -7.44
C PRO A 297 -2.46 5.52 -8.70
N MET A 298 -3.41 6.45 -8.70
CA MET A 298 -4.22 6.81 -9.86
C MET A 298 -3.55 7.95 -10.67
N ASP A 299 -3.49 7.82 -11.98
CA ASP A 299 -3.11 8.91 -12.89
C ASP A 299 -4.28 9.90 -13.01
N PRO A 300 -4.13 11.15 -12.55
CA PRO A 300 -5.24 12.11 -12.52
C PRO A 300 -5.72 12.55 -13.91
N GLY A 301 -4.96 12.30 -14.99
CA GLY A 301 -5.38 12.59 -16.36
C GLY A 301 -6.28 11.50 -16.91
N THR A 302 -5.84 10.25 -16.85
CA THR A 302 -6.53 9.11 -17.49
C THR A 302 -7.51 8.41 -16.54
N GLY A 303 -7.34 8.54 -15.23
CA GLY A 303 -8.05 7.74 -14.22
C GLY A 303 -7.51 6.31 -14.08
N GLN A 304 -6.47 5.95 -14.86
CA GLN A 304 -5.85 4.62 -14.76
C GLN A 304 -5.19 4.46 -13.40
N VAL A 305 -5.28 3.25 -12.83
CA VAL A 305 -4.73 2.94 -11.52
C VAL A 305 -3.67 1.87 -11.64
N TYR A 306 -2.52 2.12 -11.03
CA TYR A 306 -1.37 1.24 -11.11
C TYR A 306 -1.13 0.54 -9.79
N HIS A 307 -0.89 -0.76 -9.81
CA HIS A 307 -0.45 -1.53 -8.64
C HIS A 307 0.69 -2.48 -9.04
N PRO A 308 1.74 -2.65 -8.22
CA PRO A 308 2.75 -3.68 -8.43
C PRO A 308 2.11 -5.07 -8.60
N GLY A 309 2.29 -5.66 -9.77
CA GLY A 309 1.69 -6.94 -10.13
C GLY A 309 2.53 -8.13 -9.65
N GLU A 310 2.57 -9.15 -10.48
CA GLU A 310 3.38 -10.34 -10.24
C GLU A 310 4.86 -10.11 -10.61
N SER A 311 5.77 -10.76 -9.89
CA SER A 311 7.14 -11.00 -10.34
C SER A 311 7.28 -12.48 -10.71
N THR A 312 7.84 -12.77 -11.88
CA THR A 312 8.05 -14.15 -12.32
C THR A 312 9.34 -14.73 -11.74
N PRO A 313 9.48 -16.07 -11.66
CA PRO A 313 10.72 -16.71 -11.20
C PRO A 313 11.96 -16.39 -12.05
N ASP A 314 11.79 -16.09 -13.34
CA ASP A 314 12.86 -15.64 -14.25
C ASP A 314 13.17 -14.14 -14.14
N GLY A 315 12.51 -13.43 -13.23
CA GLY A 315 12.83 -12.06 -12.85
C GLY A 315 12.12 -10.96 -13.66
N LYS A 316 11.10 -11.30 -14.45
CA LYS A 316 10.22 -10.30 -15.07
C LYS A 316 9.29 -9.71 -14.01
N ASN A 317 8.95 -8.45 -14.16
CA ASN A 317 8.08 -7.73 -13.24
C ASN A 317 6.96 -7.06 -14.02
N PHE A 318 5.76 -7.04 -13.43
CA PHE A 318 4.57 -6.50 -14.10
C PHE A 318 3.95 -5.37 -13.30
N LEU A 319 3.44 -4.35 -13.98
CA LEU A 319 2.54 -3.37 -13.37
C LEU A 319 1.12 -3.74 -13.75
N THR A 320 0.27 -4.01 -12.77
CA THR A 320 -1.16 -4.15 -13.01
C THR A 320 -1.75 -2.76 -13.22
N VAL A 321 -2.52 -2.62 -14.31
CA VAL A 321 -3.19 -1.39 -14.72
C VAL A 321 -4.69 -1.65 -14.75
N TRP A 322 -5.42 -0.86 -13.97
CA TRP A 322 -6.85 -0.71 -14.11
C TRP A 322 -7.15 0.44 -15.05
N ASP A 323 -7.96 0.18 -16.07
CA ASP A 323 -8.46 1.19 -16.99
C ASP A 323 -9.96 1.42 -16.74
N PRO A 324 -10.36 2.61 -16.25
CA PRO A 324 -11.77 2.90 -15.97
C PRO A 324 -12.61 3.16 -17.23
N GLU A 325 -11.99 3.47 -18.39
CA GLU A 325 -12.71 3.66 -19.65
C GLU A 325 -13.05 2.32 -20.32
N GLU A 326 -12.09 1.39 -20.32
CA GLU A 326 -12.31 0.01 -20.77
C GLU A 326 -13.02 -0.85 -19.71
N PHE A 327 -13.03 -0.39 -18.46
CA PHE A 327 -13.46 -1.14 -17.28
C PHE A 327 -12.74 -2.49 -17.17
N ARG A 328 -11.40 -2.47 -17.34
CA ARG A 328 -10.58 -3.68 -17.50
C ARG A 328 -9.28 -3.62 -16.70
N LEU A 329 -8.84 -4.79 -16.21
CA LEU A 329 -7.50 -5.01 -15.66
C LEU A 329 -6.58 -5.64 -16.70
N ARG A 330 -5.35 -5.15 -16.77
CA ARG A 330 -4.27 -5.72 -17.58
C ARG A 330 -2.94 -5.66 -16.83
N ASP A 331 -2.05 -6.60 -17.11
CA ASP A 331 -0.67 -6.54 -16.63
C ASP A 331 0.24 -6.11 -17.77
N VAL A 332 1.14 -5.17 -17.49
CA VAL A 332 2.12 -4.64 -18.45
C VAL A 332 3.52 -4.97 -17.95
N GLU A 333 4.34 -5.60 -18.79
CA GLU A 333 5.73 -5.94 -18.43
C GLU A 333 6.54 -4.66 -18.23
N ILE A 334 7.31 -4.63 -17.13
CA ILE A 334 8.24 -3.56 -16.82
C ILE A 334 9.62 -3.98 -17.32
N VAL A 335 10.17 -3.18 -18.24
CA VAL A 335 11.53 -3.35 -18.78
C VAL A 335 12.45 -2.34 -18.11
N PRO A 336 13.36 -2.77 -17.20
CA PRO A 336 14.33 -1.84 -16.62
C PRO A 336 15.37 -1.41 -17.66
N GLU A 337 15.62 -0.10 -17.73
CA GLU A 337 16.70 0.47 -18.53
C GLU A 337 18.08 0.23 -17.88
N GLU A 338 19.15 0.50 -18.64
CA GLU A 338 20.52 0.33 -18.19
C GLU A 338 20.77 1.09 -16.87
N GLY A 339 21.34 0.38 -15.88
CA GLY A 339 21.67 0.95 -14.57
C GLY A 339 20.58 0.80 -13.50
N LEU A 340 19.40 0.27 -13.84
CA LEU A 340 18.34 -0.07 -12.89
C LEU A 340 18.23 -1.58 -12.67
N LYS A 341 18.31 -2.01 -11.41
CA LYS A 341 17.94 -3.37 -11.00
C LYS A 341 16.54 -3.33 -10.41
N TYR A 342 15.52 -3.49 -11.25
CA TYR A 342 14.14 -3.29 -10.81
C TYR A 342 13.66 -4.38 -9.85
N ARG A 343 12.91 -3.93 -8.85
CA ARG A 343 12.02 -4.67 -7.96
C ARG A 343 10.80 -3.82 -7.72
N HIS A 344 9.69 -4.47 -7.39
CA HIS A 344 8.46 -3.75 -7.08
C HIS A 344 8.66 -2.75 -5.95
N SER A 345 8.18 -1.53 -6.20
CA SER A 345 8.26 -0.48 -5.20
C SER A 345 7.22 -0.67 -4.11
N TYR A 346 7.65 -0.50 -2.87
CA TYR A 346 6.74 -0.42 -1.73
C TYR A 346 5.88 0.86 -1.75
N SER A 347 6.41 1.96 -2.29
CA SER A 347 5.74 3.26 -2.31
C SER A 347 5.91 3.98 -3.64
N SER A 348 4.81 4.55 -4.14
CA SER A 348 4.76 5.11 -5.48
C SER A 348 3.71 6.21 -5.62
N CYS A 349 3.87 7.03 -6.65
CA CYS A 349 2.84 7.98 -7.08
C CYS A 349 2.91 8.27 -8.58
N CYS A 350 1.80 8.72 -9.16
CA CYS A 350 1.80 9.23 -10.53
C CYS A 350 2.25 10.70 -10.60
N GLY A 351 2.75 11.09 -11.77
CA GLY A 351 3.06 12.47 -12.14
C GLY A 351 1.81 13.33 -12.30
N GLN A 352 1.96 14.53 -12.84
CA GLN A 352 0.83 15.42 -13.08
C GLN A 352 -0.05 14.90 -14.22
N ALA A 353 -1.32 15.35 -14.27
CA ALA A 353 -2.22 14.98 -15.36
C ALA A 353 -1.58 15.31 -16.72
N GLY A 354 -1.60 14.32 -17.63
CA GLY A 354 -1.02 14.45 -18.97
C GLY A 354 0.50 14.25 -19.05
N THR A 355 1.18 13.90 -17.95
CA THR A 355 2.60 13.51 -18.03
C THR A 355 2.81 12.04 -18.35
N ASN A 356 1.82 11.17 -18.12
CA ASN A 356 1.91 9.72 -18.29
C ASN A 356 3.15 9.15 -17.58
N THR A 357 3.35 9.55 -16.32
CA THR A 357 4.51 9.10 -15.55
C THR A 357 4.10 8.45 -14.25
N TYR A 358 4.76 7.34 -13.96
CA TYR A 358 4.71 6.66 -12.67
C TYR A 358 6.08 6.75 -12.02
N TYR A 359 6.13 7.16 -10.76
CA TYR A 359 7.36 7.22 -9.98
C TYR A 359 7.33 6.19 -8.87
N GLY A 360 8.46 5.54 -8.65
CA GLY A 360 8.64 4.61 -7.55
C GLY A 360 10.09 4.54 -7.12
N LEU A 361 10.30 3.78 -6.05
CA LEU A 361 11.60 3.55 -5.46
C LEU A 361 11.96 2.08 -5.51
N CYS A 362 13.18 1.78 -5.93
CA CYS A 362 13.70 0.42 -5.94
C CYS A 362 15.10 0.43 -5.33
N ASP A 363 15.29 -0.39 -4.29
CA ASP A 363 16.51 -0.43 -3.49
C ASP A 363 16.93 0.99 -3.04
N ASP A 364 17.96 1.56 -3.66
CA ASP A 364 18.52 2.87 -3.36
C ASP A 364 18.29 3.92 -4.47
N GLN A 365 17.43 3.62 -5.44
CA GLN A 365 17.16 4.46 -6.61
C GLN A 365 15.70 4.91 -6.69
N LEU A 366 15.52 6.19 -7.02
CA LEU A 366 14.29 6.72 -7.60
C LEU A 366 14.28 6.34 -9.08
N PHE A 367 13.15 5.85 -9.56
CA PHE A 367 12.92 5.58 -10.98
C PHE A 367 11.64 6.25 -11.46
N VAL A 368 11.53 6.37 -12.78
CA VAL A 368 10.31 6.78 -13.49
C VAL A 368 9.96 5.74 -14.54
N ILE A 369 8.67 5.51 -14.73
CA ILE A 369 8.09 4.74 -15.82
C ILE A 369 7.30 5.70 -16.70
N ASP A 370 7.53 5.66 -18.02
CA ASP A 370 6.60 6.18 -19.03
C ASP A 370 5.44 5.19 -19.13
N THR A 371 4.23 5.62 -18.77
CA THR A 371 3.04 4.77 -18.73
C THR A 371 2.33 4.69 -20.09
N ASP A 372 2.94 5.20 -21.16
CA ASP A 372 2.53 4.97 -22.54
C ASP A 372 3.17 3.68 -23.10
N ASP A 373 2.40 2.59 -23.08
CA ASP A 373 2.80 1.29 -23.64
C ASP A 373 2.43 1.11 -25.13
N SER A 374 1.94 2.15 -25.81
CA SER A 374 1.50 2.04 -27.21
C SER A 374 2.62 1.69 -28.20
N LYS A 375 3.89 1.86 -27.80
CA LYS A 375 5.06 1.65 -28.65
C LYS A 375 5.37 0.16 -28.86
N ASP A 376 5.42 -0.62 -27.77
CA ASP A 376 5.83 -2.02 -27.79
C ASP A 376 5.09 -2.91 -26.78
N GLY A 377 4.06 -2.39 -26.11
CA GLY A 377 3.29 -3.11 -25.11
C GLY A 377 4.00 -3.28 -23.76
N THR A 378 5.05 -2.50 -23.51
CA THR A 378 5.82 -2.56 -22.26
C THR A 378 6.01 -1.18 -21.61
N PHE A 379 6.31 -1.19 -20.32
CA PHE A 379 6.65 -0.01 -19.53
C PHE A 379 8.15 0.04 -19.28
N HIS A 380 8.81 1.10 -19.76
CA HIS A 380 10.26 1.26 -19.57
C HIS A 380 10.55 2.01 -18.27
N ALA A 381 11.27 1.38 -17.36
CA ALA A 381 11.65 1.94 -16.07
C ALA A 381 13.07 2.50 -16.12
N ARG A 382 13.19 3.82 -15.99
CA ARG A 382 14.46 4.56 -16.04
C ARG A 382 14.91 5.00 -14.65
N PRO A 383 16.17 4.75 -14.23
CA PRO A 383 16.69 5.29 -12.99
C PRO A 383 16.88 6.81 -13.10
N LEU A 384 16.55 7.53 -12.01
CA LEU A 384 16.65 9.00 -11.92
C LEU A 384 17.80 9.44 -11.02
N CYS A 385 17.79 9.03 -9.75
CA CYS A 385 18.81 9.44 -8.79
C CYS A 385 18.87 8.51 -7.57
N TYR A 386 19.99 8.58 -6.84
CA TYR A 386 20.13 7.99 -5.50
C TYR A 386 19.19 8.65 -4.50
N ILE A 387 18.56 7.86 -3.63
CA ILE A 387 17.45 8.29 -2.75
C ILE A 387 17.90 8.82 -1.38
N GLY A 388 19.17 8.67 -1.03
CA GLY A 388 19.76 9.16 0.21
C GLY A 388 20.59 10.42 0.04
N VAL A 389 21.31 10.76 1.12
CA VAL A 389 22.29 11.85 1.15
C VAL A 389 23.54 11.42 0.36
N ASP A 390 24.02 12.30 -0.52
CA ASP A 390 25.15 11.96 -1.38
C ASP A 390 26.40 11.69 -0.54
N GLY A 391 26.97 10.48 -0.67
CA GLY A 391 28.14 10.03 0.09
C GLY A 391 27.83 9.31 1.40
N ASP A 392 26.57 9.13 1.77
CA ASP A 392 26.14 8.33 2.93
C ASP A 392 25.37 7.08 2.48
N ASP A 393 25.87 5.90 2.85
CA ASP A 393 25.28 4.59 2.52
C ASP A 393 24.34 4.04 3.61
N LYS A 394 24.15 4.75 4.72
CA LYS A 394 23.37 4.30 5.88
C LYS A 394 21.85 4.35 5.67
N HIS A 395 21.39 4.94 4.56
CA HIS A 395 19.98 5.13 4.29
C HIS A 395 19.40 3.93 3.55
N SER A 396 18.55 3.17 4.23
CA SER A 396 17.95 1.95 3.72
C SER A 396 16.48 1.88 4.13
N GLY A 397 15.60 2.20 3.18
CA GLY A 397 14.17 2.06 3.37
C GLY A 397 13.43 3.39 3.26
N VAL A 398 12.58 3.44 2.26
CA VAL A 398 11.59 4.49 2.07
C VAL A 398 10.22 3.84 2.06
N GLN A 399 9.35 4.29 2.96
CA GLN A 399 7.99 3.79 3.07
C GLN A 399 6.94 4.85 2.71
N ALA A 400 7.35 6.10 2.51
CA ALA A 400 6.47 7.21 2.19
C ALA A 400 6.89 7.98 0.95
N PHE A 401 5.89 8.23 0.10
CA PHE A 401 6.07 8.82 -1.21
C PHE A 401 4.82 9.62 -1.58
N ALA A 402 4.99 10.86 -2.05
CA ALA A 402 3.86 11.70 -2.45
C ALA A 402 4.25 12.77 -3.47
N ARG A 403 3.33 13.09 -4.38
CA ARG A 403 3.43 14.29 -5.22
C ARG A 403 2.95 15.51 -4.43
N GLY A 404 3.79 16.54 -4.32
CA GLY A 404 3.41 17.80 -3.71
C GLY A 404 2.55 18.68 -4.63
N PRO A 405 1.92 19.74 -4.11
CA PRO A 405 1.09 20.66 -4.90
C PRO A 405 1.90 21.45 -5.94
N ASP A 406 3.21 21.57 -5.77
CA ASP A 406 4.12 22.18 -6.72
C ASP A 406 4.53 21.26 -7.88
N GLY A 407 4.04 20.02 -7.88
CA GLY A 407 4.34 19.01 -8.91
C GLY A 407 5.64 18.25 -8.70
N ARG A 408 6.41 18.57 -7.65
CA ARG A 408 7.59 17.79 -7.28
C ARG A 408 7.19 16.49 -6.59
N ILE A 409 8.08 15.51 -6.65
CA ILE A 409 7.91 14.19 -6.05
C ILE A 409 8.72 14.15 -4.76
N TYR A 410 8.09 13.85 -3.63
CA TYR A 410 8.70 13.88 -2.30
C TYR A 410 8.74 12.50 -1.69
N TRP A 411 9.81 12.23 -0.96
CA TRP A 411 9.98 11.03 -0.17
C TRP A 411 10.80 11.32 1.07
N GLY A 412 10.73 10.41 2.04
CA GLY A 412 11.64 10.41 3.17
C GLY A 412 12.40 9.10 3.26
N SER A 413 13.68 9.19 3.58
CA SER A 413 14.58 8.05 3.75
C SER A 413 15.00 7.92 5.20
N SER A 414 15.09 6.70 5.70
CA SER A 414 15.56 6.41 7.07
C SER A 414 16.47 5.17 7.05
N GLY A 415 17.40 5.09 7.99
CA GLY A 415 18.37 3.99 8.09
C GLY A 415 18.13 3.03 9.25
N GLY A 416 16.94 3.08 9.85
CA GLY A 416 16.66 2.41 11.13
C GLY A 416 17.12 3.23 12.33
N ARG A 417 17.24 2.58 13.50
CA ARG A 417 17.47 3.28 14.77
C ARG A 417 18.84 3.95 14.83
N GLY A 418 18.85 5.20 15.26
CA GLY A 418 20.05 6.03 15.33
C GLY A 418 20.36 6.76 14.02
N VAL A 419 19.45 6.73 13.03
CA VAL A 419 19.53 7.49 11.77
C VAL A 419 18.30 8.39 11.65
N PRO A 420 18.47 9.72 11.48
CA PRO A 420 17.35 10.62 11.32
C PRO A 420 16.60 10.38 10.01
N ILE A 421 15.36 10.88 9.94
CA ILE A 421 14.58 10.84 8.71
C ILE A 421 15.04 11.99 7.82
N ASP A 422 15.62 11.67 6.67
CA ASP A 422 15.98 12.62 5.63
C ASP A 422 14.84 12.84 4.65
N LEU A 423 14.59 14.10 4.27
CA LEU A 423 13.57 14.45 3.30
C LEU A 423 14.17 14.95 2.00
N PHE A 424 13.56 14.54 0.89
CA PHE A 424 14.02 14.87 -0.45
C PHE A 424 12.85 15.24 -1.35
N ALA A 425 13.17 15.95 -2.43
CA ALA A 425 12.27 16.23 -3.52
C ALA A 425 12.97 16.01 -4.86
N TRP A 426 12.25 15.47 -5.83
CA TRP A 426 12.64 15.43 -7.22
C TRP A 426 11.75 16.38 -8.00
N ASP A 427 12.36 17.24 -8.81
CA ASP A 427 11.65 18.11 -9.74
C ASP A 427 11.66 17.52 -11.15
N PRO A 428 10.54 16.99 -11.65
CA PRO A 428 10.46 16.44 -13.01
C PRO A 428 10.75 17.46 -14.11
N LYS A 429 10.57 18.76 -13.86
CA LYS A 429 10.77 19.81 -14.87
C LYS A 429 12.24 20.17 -15.05
N THR A 430 13.01 20.12 -13.95
CA THR A 430 14.43 20.48 -13.97
C THR A 430 15.36 19.27 -13.87
N GLU A 431 14.80 18.09 -13.64
CA GLU A 431 15.50 16.83 -13.37
C GLU A 431 16.54 16.98 -12.25
N LYS A 432 16.13 17.61 -11.15
CA LYS A 432 17.00 17.86 -10.00
C LYS A 432 16.43 17.25 -8.72
N LYS A 433 17.31 16.57 -7.98
CA LYS A 433 17.11 16.19 -6.58
C LYS A 433 17.44 17.38 -5.68
N THR A 434 16.52 17.74 -4.80
CA THR A 434 16.74 18.66 -3.67
C THR A 434 16.72 17.85 -2.38
N TYR A 435 17.76 17.99 -1.58
CA TYR A 435 17.78 17.52 -0.19
C TYR A 435 17.17 18.60 0.71
N LEU A 436 16.07 18.30 1.41
CA LEU A 436 15.38 19.26 2.28
C LEU A 436 16.05 19.35 3.66
N GLY A 437 16.69 18.27 4.12
CA GLY A 437 17.38 18.14 5.40
C GLY A 437 16.91 16.91 6.18
N SER A 438 17.58 16.59 7.29
CA SER A 438 17.12 15.56 8.23
C SER A 438 16.29 16.18 9.35
N CYS A 439 15.25 15.46 9.77
CA CYS A 439 14.34 15.92 10.82
C CYS A 439 15.09 16.20 12.12
N ALA A 440 14.91 17.40 12.63
CA ALA A 440 15.44 17.87 13.91
C ALA A 440 14.31 18.53 14.70
N LEU A 441 14.42 18.48 16.03
CA LEU A 441 13.52 19.18 16.94
C LEU A 441 14.34 19.94 17.99
N GLY A 442 14.21 21.26 17.98
CA GLY A 442 14.85 22.10 18.97
C GLY A 442 16.36 22.18 18.81
N GLY A 443 16.84 22.11 17.56
CA GLY A 443 18.25 22.13 17.22
C GLY A 443 18.94 20.78 17.28
N GLU A 444 18.27 19.70 17.68
CA GLU A 444 18.86 18.35 17.80
C GLU A 444 18.20 17.35 16.85
N TRP A 445 19.00 16.44 16.29
CA TRP A 445 18.50 15.41 15.39
C TRP A 445 17.49 14.51 16.08
N ILE A 446 16.41 14.15 15.39
CA ILE A 446 15.53 13.09 15.85
C ILE A 446 16.15 11.78 15.38
N ASN A 447 16.69 11.00 16.31
CA ASN A 447 17.58 9.88 15.98
C ASN A 447 16.86 8.64 15.43
N TRP A 448 15.53 8.56 15.55
CA TRP A 448 14.77 7.48 14.95
C TRP A 448 13.28 7.79 14.80
N GLY A 449 12.70 7.18 13.79
CA GLY A 449 11.27 7.12 13.55
C GLY A 449 11.01 6.36 12.24
N HIS A 450 9.89 5.68 12.17
CA HIS A 450 9.42 4.99 10.98
C HIS A 450 8.41 5.84 10.24
N LEU A 451 8.87 6.57 9.23
CA LEU A 451 8.03 7.33 8.34
C LEU A 451 7.11 6.40 7.54
N GLN A 452 5.80 6.55 7.65
CA GLN A 452 4.81 5.71 6.97
C GLN A 452 4.07 6.40 5.83
N GLY A 453 3.89 7.72 5.91
CA GLY A 453 3.17 8.47 4.88
C GLY A 453 3.51 9.95 4.90
N ILE A 454 3.37 10.59 3.74
CA ILE A 454 3.54 12.03 3.54
C ILE A 454 2.26 12.61 2.93
N ALA A 455 1.78 13.73 3.41
CA ALA A 455 0.68 14.49 2.82
C ALA A 455 1.02 15.99 2.76
N PHE A 456 0.29 16.72 1.91
CA PHE A 456 0.45 18.15 1.74
C PHE A 456 -0.89 18.85 1.74
N ASP A 457 -0.92 20.07 2.27
CA ASP A 457 -2.00 21.02 2.01
C ASP A 457 -1.75 21.84 0.74
N SER A 458 -2.68 22.73 0.42
CA SER A 458 -2.59 23.62 -0.74
C SER A 458 -1.52 24.71 -0.61
N GLU A 459 -1.06 25.02 0.60
CA GLU A 459 0.01 26.01 0.84
C GLU A 459 1.40 25.39 0.70
N GLY A 460 1.48 24.06 0.57
CA GLY A 460 2.73 23.34 0.47
C GLY A 460 3.39 23.07 1.82
N ASN A 461 2.62 23.09 2.91
CA ASN A 461 3.04 22.50 4.17
C ASN A 461 2.97 20.97 4.04
N MET A 462 3.87 20.29 4.74
CA MET A 462 3.98 18.83 4.69
C MET A 462 3.67 18.24 6.07
N ALA A 463 2.82 17.22 6.09
CA ALA A 463 2.61 16.37 7.26
C ALA A 463 3.15 14.96 6.99
N MET A 464 3.81 14.39 7.99
CA MET A 464 4.43 13.06 7.94
C MET A 464 3.90 12.21 9.08
N HIS A 465 3.38 11.03 8.78
CA HIS A 465 2.95 10.08 9.80
C HIS A 465 4.12 9.21 10.21
N ILE A 466 4.52 9.29 11.49
CA ILE A 466 5.69 8.63 12.05
C ILE A 466 5.26 7.63 13.12
N LEU A 467 5.74 6.39 13.00
CA LEU A 467 5.68 5.42 14.10
C LEU A 467 7.00 5.39 14.84
N TYR A 468 6.97 5.02 16.12
CA TYR A 468 8.15 4.74 16.91
C TYR A 468 9.17 5.89 16.93
N ALA A 469 8.68 7.14 16.96
CA ALA A 469 9.52 8.31 17.10
C ALA A 469 10.27 8.24 18.44
N GLU A 470 11.61 8.17 18.39
CA GLU A 470 12.46 8.18 19.59
C GLU A 470 12.92 9.60 19.88
N LEU A 471 12.38 10.18 20.96
CA LEU A 471 12.64 11.55 21.36
C LEU A 471 13.35 11.59 22.70
N THR A 472 14.44 12.35 22.78
CA THR A 472 15.11 12.66 24.05
C THR A 472 14.18 13.42 25.00
N LYS A 473 14.47 13.42 26.30
CA LYS A 473 13.68 14.21 27.28
C LYS A 473 13.61 15.69 26.93
N GLU A 474 14.70 16.27 26.42
CA GLU A 474 14.73 17.68 25.99
C GLU A 474 13.85 17.91 24.75
N GLN A 475 13.82 16.96 23.81
CA GLN A 475 12.92 17.03 22.65
C GLN A 475 11.45 16.85 23.06
N GLN A 476 11.16 15.98 24.03
CA GLN A 476 9.81 15.80 24.55
C GLN A 476 9.24 17.10 25.15
N GLU A 477 10.06 17.90 25.83
CA GLU A 477 9.69 19.23 26.35
C GLU A 477 9.37 20.26 25.24
N LYS A 478 9.77 19.99 24.00
CA LYS A 478 9.58 20.87 22.84
C LYS A 478 8.49 20.39 21.88
N MET A 479 7.82 19.26 22.18
CA MET A 479 6.70 18.78 21.38
C MET A 479 5.53 19.76 21.43
N SER A 480 4.75 19.80 20.36
CA SER A 480 3.52 20.59 20.29
C SER A 480 2.36 19.72 20.75
N VAL A 481 1.90 19.96 21.98
CA VAL A 481 0.83 19.21 22.64
C VAL A 481 -0.25 20.14 23.19
N SER A 482 -1.50 19.66 23.21
CA SER A 482 -2.61 20.35 23.87
C SER A 482 -2.50 20.25 25.40
N GLU A 483 -3.21 21.12 26.13
CA GLU A 483 -3.21 21.11 27.61
C GLU A 483 -3.76 19.80 28.21
N ASP A 484 -4.66 19.12 27.49
CA ASP A 484 -5.28 17.86 27.85
C ASP A 484 -4.57 16.64 27.26
N PHE A 485 -3.41 16.84 26.65
CA PHE A 485 -2.63 15.76 26.05
C PHE A 485 -2.19 14.73 27.11
N GLU A 486 -2.46 13.46 26.82
CA GLU A 486 -1.99 12.33 27.61
C GLU A 486 -1.38 11.29 26.67
N TYR A 487 -0.19 10.82 27.03
CA TYR A 487 0.46 9.69 26.37
C TYR A 487 0.81 8.62 27.40
N LYS A 488 0.52 7.38 27.02
CA LYS A 488 0.92 6.19 27.74
C LYS A 488 1.39 5.18 26.71
N ASP A 489 2.46 4.49 27.06
CA ASP A 489 2.85 3.30 26.32
C ASP A 489 1.71 2.30 26.32
N ILE A 490 1.64 1.55 25.23
CA ILE A 490 0.52 0.69 24.95
C ILE A 490 0.75 -0.60 25.70
N GLU A 491 -0.16 -0.90 26.63
CA GLU A 491 -0.08 -2.12 27.42
C GLU A 491 -0.18 -3.34 26.50
N GLU A 492 0.87 -4.16 26.49
CA GLU A 492 0.88 -5.45 25.81
C GLU A 492 -0.29 -6.30 26.32
N GLN A 493 -1.16 -6.71 25.40
CA GLN A 493 -2.31 -7.54 25.75
C GLN A 493 -1.96 -9.00 25.45
N PRO A 494 -1.84 -9.88 26.47
CA PRO A 494 -1.30 -11.23 26.31
C PRO A 494 -2.14 -12.17 25.42
N TYR A 495 -3.36 -11.76 25.05
CA TYR A 495 -4.27 -12.51 24.17
C TYR A 495 -4.25 -12.03 22.72
N TYR A 496 -3.53 -10.96 22.40
CA TYR A 496 -3.21 -10.57 21.02
C TYR A 496 -1.86 -11.17 20.66
N LEU A 497 -1.88 -12.43 20.23
CA LEU A 497 -0.72 -13.14 19.72
C LEU A 497 -0.17 -12.37 18.50
N GLY A 498 1.05 -11.84 18.62
CA GLY A 498 1.71 -11.06 17.56
C GLY A 498 1.27 -9.60 17.49
N TYR A 499 1.23 -8.91 18.63
CA TYR A 499 1.19 -7.44 18.66
C TYR A 499 2.30 -6.90 17.72
N PRO A 500 2.05 -5.85 16.92
CA PRO A 500 3.16 -5.13 16.30
C PRO A 500 4.16 -4.81 17.41
N ALA A 501 5.46 -4.93 17.14
CA ALA A 501 6.49 -4.64 18.11
C ALA A 501 6.28 -3.21 18.64
N HIS A 502 5.60 -3.06 19.78
CA HIS A 502 5.51 -1.79 20.45
C HIS A 502 6.88 -1.56 21.07
N ASP A 503 7.57 -0.54 20.56
CA ASP A 503 8.78 -0.07 21.20
C ASP A 503 8.40 0.87 22.34
N GLU A 504 8.66 0.45 23.57
CA GLU A 504 8.52 1.28 24.77
C GLU A 504 9.30 2.59 24.61
N ASP A 505 8.83 3.66 25.28
CA ASP A 505 9.42 5.00 25.21
C ASP A 505 9.47 5.62 23.79
N THR A 506 8.58 5.20 22.89
CA THR A 506 8.46 5.78 21.54
C THR A 506 7.09 6.38 21.29
N PHE A 507 7.02 7.35 20.39
CA PHE A 507 5.80 8.10 20.08
C PHE A 507 5.24 7.77 18.69
N TYR A 508 3.93 7.64 18.61
CA TYR A 508 3.18 7.76 17.35
C TYR A 508 2.91 9.23 17.14
N SER A 509 3.29 9.79 15.99
CA SER A 509 3.30 11.24 15.84
C SER A 509 3.10 11.70 14.41
N VAL A 510 2.73 12.97 14.29
CA VAL A 510 2.82 13.72 13.05
C VAL A 510 4.03 14.65 13.14
N TYR A 511 4.95 14.55 12.19
CA TYR A 511 5.96 15.58 11.98
C TYR A 511 5.45 16.55 10.92
N TYR A 512 5.59 17.83 11.17
CA TYR A 512 5.04 18.88 10.33
C TYR A 512 6.14 19.84 9.88
N VAL A 513 6.17 20.14 8.58
CA VAL A 513 7.15 21.03 7.96
C VAL A 513 6.40 22.13 7.22
N LYS A 514 6.46 23.35 7.77
CA LYS A 514 5.85 24.53 7.16
C LYS A 514 6.60 24.95 5.90
N GLY A 515 5.88 25.21 4.81
CA GLY A 515 6.45 25.68 3.55
C GLY A 515 7.46 24.71 2.92
N ALA A 516 7.29 23.40 3.11
CA ALA A 516 8.19 22.37 2.58
C ALA A 516 8.43 22.52 1.07
N THR A 517 7.41 22.92 0.31
CA THR A 517 7.51 23.14 -1.15
C THR A 517 8.32 24.37 -1.54
N SER A 518 8.67 25.24 -0.61
CA SER A 518 9.52 26.42 -0.84
C SER A 518 11.01 26.15 -0.61
N ILE A 519 11.36 25.01 -0.01
CA ILE A 519 12.74 24.61 0.21
C ILE A 519 13.39 24.22 -1.14
N ARG A 520 14.62 24.69 -1.37
CA ARG A 520 15.37 24.56 -2.62
C ARG A 520 16.75 23.95 -2.41
#